data_AF-A0A9P4IQW1-F1
#
_entry.id   AF-A0A9P4IQW1-F1
#
_cell.length_a   1.000
_cell.length_b   1.000
_cell.length_c   1.000
_cell.angle_alpha   90.00
_cell.angle_beta   90.00
_cell.angle_gamma   90.00
#
_symmetry.space_group_name_H-M   'P 1'
#
loop_
_entity.id
_entity.type
_entity.pdbx_description
1 polymer ?
#
loop_
_entity_poly.entity_id
_entity_poly.type
_entity_poly.pdbx_seq_one_letter_code
_entity_poly.pdbx_strand_id
1 'polypeptide(L)'
;MSMGTDTRLVSFYTPKIKLEVALHRRGNLWYIVYSRAYGMAEGWKLFAALNDPEQADVSTASTERNTRFWLQEKLGPCPILLEDLLAATPPIIKDLGIKRKAKTKPKESQDVDVIEESLIEVLLKEEELCHRCAYCGAWEYSYDHSTRHRRVTEPGTSALYWCGDCTQLRSIVNRNSWWWRNPQRLGDYPYFYYKLP
;
A
#
# COMPACT_ATOMS: atom_id res chain seq x y z
N MET A 1 -12.33 14.54 -24.73
CA MET A 1 -11.47 14.83 -23.56
C MET A 1 -12.30 14.56 -22.33
N SER A 2 -12.12 13.41 -21.69
CA SER A 2 -12.82 13.09 -20.44
C SER A 2 -12.24 13.98 -19.34
N MET A 3 -13.07 14.79 -18.70
CA MET A 3 -12.73 15.44 -17.43
C MET A 3 -12.54 14.31 -16.42
N GLY A 4 -11.29 13.87 -16.26
CA GLY A 4 -10.93 12.91 -15.22
C GLY A 4 -11.38 13.49 -13.89
N THR A 5 -12.30 12.80 -13.23
CA THR A 5 -12.64 13.09 -11.84
C THR A 5 -11.33 13.08 -11.07
N ASP A 6 -10.98 14.23 -10.50
CA ASP A 6 -9.79 14.43 -9.69
C ASP A 6 -9.99 13.66 -8.37
N THR A 7 -9.87 12.33 -8.43
CA THR A 7 -10.08 11.47 -7.28
C THR A 7 -8.99 11.80 -6.27
N ARG A 8 -9.38 12.44 -5.18
CA ARG A 8 -8.48 12.85 -4.13
C ARG A 8 -8.04 11.63 -3.32
N LEU A 9 -6.77 11.61 -2.93
CA LEU A 9 -6.28 10.63 -1.97
C LEU A 9 -6.99 10.79 -0.63
N VAL A 10 -7.43 9.68 -0.06
CA VAL A 10 -8.03 9.68 1.27
C VAL A 10 -6.93 9.55 2.31
N SER A 11 -6.77 10.59 3.10
CA SER A 11 -6.02 10.55 4.35
C SER A 11 -6.98 10.37 5.52
N PHE A 12 -6.49 9.74 6.58
CA PHE A 12 -7.25 9.46 7.80
C PHE A 12 -6.38 9.65 9.04
N TYR A 13 -7.04 9.78 10.18
CA TYR A 13 -6.43 9.86 11.50
C TYR A 13 -6.85 8.65 12.33
N THR A 14 -5.96 8.15 13.18
CA THR A 14 -6.30 7.24 14.27
C THR A 14 -5.90 7.87 15.60
N PRO A 15 -6.63 7.58 16.70
CA PRO A 15 -6.29 8.10 18.03
C PRO A 15 -4.87 7.76 18.49
N LYS A 16 -4.33 6.63 18.01
CA LYS A 16 -2.99 6.14 18.35
C LYS A 16 -1.87 6.84 17.59
N ILE A 17 -2.03 7.04 16.28
CA ILE A 17 -0.98 7.60 15.43
C ILE A 17 -0.90 9.12 15.60
N LYS A 18 -2.03 9.79 15.88
CA LYS A 18 -2.14 11.25 16.09
C LYS A 18 -1.56 12.11 14.95
N LEU A 19 -1.35 11.52 13.78
CA LEU A 19 -0.88 12.18 12.57
C LEU A 19 -1.73 11.73 11.38
N GLU A 20 -1.80 12.59 10.37
CA GLU A 20 -2.48 12.29 9.11
C GLU A 20 -1.73 11.20 8.36
N VAL A 21 -2.38 10.05 8.15
CA VAL A 21 -1.83 8.91 7.42
C VAL A 21 -2.71 8.53 6.23
N ALA A 22 -2.20 7.69 5.35
CA ALA A 22 -2.93 7.15 4.21
C ALA A 22 -2.73 5.63 4.12
N LEU A 23 -3.63 4.98 3.39
CA LEU A 23 -3.58 3.54 3.17
C LEU A 23 -2.86 3.27 1.84
N HIS A 24 -1.92 2.33 1.86
CA HIS A 24 -1.18 1.89 0.69
C HIS A 24 -1.33 0.39 0.49
N ARG A 25 -1.38 -0.02 -0.78
CA ARG A 25 -1.41 -1.42 -1.20
C ARG A 25 -0.29 -1.71 -2.20
N ARG A 26 0.45 -2.80 -1.97
CA ARG A 26 1.42 -3.38 -2.91
C ARG A 26 1.09 -4.85 -3.13
N GLY A 27 0.41 -5.17 -4.23
CA GLY A 27 -0.11 -6.53 -4.45
C GLY A 27 -1.13 -6.89 -3.36
N ASN A 28 -0.84 -7.89 -2.52
CA ASN A 28 -1.70 -8.26 -1.39
C ASN A 28 -1.19 -7.73 -0.04
N LEU A 29 -0.11 -6.95 -0.05
CA LEU A 29 0.45 -6.33 1.15
C LEU A 29 -0.21 -4.97 1.37
N TRP A 30 -0.60 -4.70 2.61
CA TRP A 30 -1.25 -3.49 3.06
C TRP A 30 -0.40 -2.76 4.09
N TYR A 31 -0.34 -1.44 3.96
CA TYR A 31 0.50 -0.60 4.79
C TYR A 31 -0.22 0.70 5.16
N ILE A 32 0.05 1.19 6.36
CA ILE A 32 -0.16 2.59 6.71
C ILE A 32 1.09 3.36 6.32
N VAL A 33 0.90 4.52 5.69
CA VAL A 33 1.98 5.42 5.28
C VAL A 33 1.69 6.84 5.73
N TYR A 34 2.74 7.65 5.90
CA TYR A 34 2.54 9.06 6.14
C TYR A 34 2.08 9.79 4.88
N SER A 35 1.06 10.63 5.03
CA SER A 35 0.52 11.45 3.95
C SER A 35 1.45 12.62 3.56
N ARG A 36 2.54 12.85 4.29
CA ARG A 36 3.50 13.96 4.04
C ARG A 36 4.92 13.56 4.39
N ALA A 37 5.89 14.27 3.81
CA ALA A 37 7.29 14.17 4.22
C ALA A 37 7.49 14.88 5.57
N TYR A 38 7.26 14.16 6.68
CA TYR A 38 7.54 14.67 8.02
C TYR A 38 9.05 14.61 8.32
N GLY A 39 9.88 15.41 7.63
CA GLY A 39 11.33 15.53 7.91
C GLY A 39 12.14 14.22 7.90
N MET A 40 11.54 13.11 7.47
CA MET A 40 12.18 11.81 7.39
C MET A 40 13.02 11.77 6.11
N ALA A 41 14.25 11.25 6.21
CA ALA A 41 15.12 11.03 5.07
C ALA A 41 14.36 10.31 3.95
N GLU A 42 14.48 10.84 2.72
CA GLU A 42 13.78 10.34 1.53
C GLU A 42 13.83 8.80 1.46
N GLY A 43 12.66 8.16 1.57
CA GLY A 43 12.51 6.71 1.43
C GLY A 43 11.71 6.01 2.53
N TRP A 44 11.67 6.56 3.75
CA TRP A 44 11.07 5.90 4.92
C TRP A 44 9.64 6.37 5.21
N LYS A 45 8.73 6.31 4.23
CA LYS A 45 7.31 6.71 4.43
C LYS A 45 6.40 5.59 4.94
N LEU A 46 6.87 4.34 4.94
CA LEU A 46 6.13 3.22 5.51
C LEU A 46 6.10 3.34 7.03
N PHE A 47 4.91 3.38 7.60
CA PHE A 47 4.71 3.51 9.04
C PHE A 47 4.47 2.16 9.70
N ALA A 48 3.54 1.37 9.17
CA ALA A 48 3.19 0.06 9.71
C ALA A 48 2.70 -0.89 8.60
N ALA A 49 3.16 -2.14 8.63
CA ALA A 49 2.58 -3.21 7.84
C ALA A 49 1.32 -3.73 8.54
N LEU A 50 0.28 -4.03 7.76
CA LEU A 50 -1.01 -4.50 8.29
C LEU A 50 -1.22 -6.00 8.10
N ASN A 51 -0.45 -6.64 7.21
CA ASN A 51 -0.55 -8.07 6.97
C ASN A 51 0.73 -8.68 6.39
N ASP A 52 0.81 -10.00 6.48
CA ASP A 52 1.79 -10.83 5.78
C ASP A 52 1.03 -11.95 5.02
N PRO A 53 0.57 -11.70 3.78
CA PRO A 53 -0.35 -12.58 3.08
C PRO A 53 0.28 -13.93 2.75
N GLU A 54 -0.46 -15.02 3.00
CA GLU A 54 -0.07 -16.35 2.56
C GLU A 54 -0.25 -16.51 1.04
N GLN A 55 0.37 -17.53 0.44
CA GLN A 55 0.17 -17.83 -0.99
C GLN A 55 -1.30 -18.12 -1.36
N ALA A 56 -2.11 -18.56 -0.39
CA ALA A 56 -3.54 -18.78 -0.60
C ALA A 56 -4.37 -17.48 -0.55
N ASP A 57 -3.82 -16.38 -0.02
CA ASP A 57 -4.50 -15.11 0.18
C ASP A 57 -4.52 -14.22 -1.07
N VAL A 58 -4.35 -14.82 -2.25
CA VAL A 58 -4.37 -14.07 -3.50
C VAL A 58 -5.76 -13.51 -3.71
N SER A 59 -5.91 -12.20 -3.44
CA SER A 59 -7.12 -11.47 -3.78
C SER A 59 -7.23 -11.41 -5.30
N THR A 60 -8.18 -12.17 -5.85
CA THR A 60 -8.70 -11.89 -7.18
C THR A 60 -9.40 -10.54 -7.09
N ALA A 61 -8.76 -9.50 -7.61
CA ALA A 61 -9.35 -8.17 -7.71
C ALA A 61 -10.62 -8.26 -8.56
N SER A 62 -11.75 -8.49 -7.88
CA SER A 62 -13.08 -8.43 -8.46
C SER A 62 -13.46 -6.96 -8.55
N THR A 63 -13.88 -6.54 -9.74
CA THR A 63 -14.39 -5.18 -9.98
C THR A 63 -15.68 -4.86 -9.22
N GLU A 64 -16.31 -5.86 -8.58
CA GLU A 64 -17.60 -5.72 -7.92
C GLU A 64 -17.51 -5.69 -6.39
N ARG A 65 -16.37 -6.05 -5.80
CA ARG A 65 -16.21 -6.14 -4.35
C ARG A 65 -15.03 -5.32 -3.87
N ASN A 66 -15.24 -4.64 -2.74
CA ASN A 66 -14.18 -4.01 -1.97
C ASN A 66 -13.06 -5.01 -1.68
N THR A 67 -11.83 -4.52 -1.69
CA THR A 67 -10.67 -5.38 -1.43
C THR A 67 -10.65 -5.79 0.04
N ARG A 68 -10.17 -7.01 0.31
CA ARG A 68 -10.09 -7.58 1.65
C ARG A 68 -8.68 -8.06 1.94
N PHE A 69 -8.31 -8.10 3.22
CA PHE A 69 -7.07 -8.70 3.68
C PHE A 69 -7.22 -9.22 5.11
N TRP A 70 -6.34 -10.14 5.49
CA TRP A 70 -6.24 -10.62 6.86
C TRP A 70 -5.34 -9.69 7.66
N LEU A 71 -5.90 -8.98 8.64
CA LEU A 71 -5.16 -8.12 9.54
C LEU A 71 -4.38 -8.98 10.52
N GLN A 72 -3.07 -8.76 10.55
CA GLN A 72 -2.19 -9.32 11.54
C GLN A 72 -1.88 -8.24 12.58
N GLU A 73 -2.52 -8.34 13.74
CA GLU A 73 -2.18 -7.46 14.85
C GLU A 73 -0.75 -7.74 15.32
N LYS A 74 -0.09 -6.67 15.78
CA LYS A 74 1.28 -6.74 16.31
C LYS A 74 2.38 -7.08 15.29
N LEU A 75 2.12 -6.84 14.01
CA LEU A 75 3.14 -6.96 12.96
C LEU A 75 4.13 -5.79 13.00
N GLY A 76 5.43 -6.10 13.08
CA GLY A 76 6.51 -5.13 12.97
C GLY A 76 6.73 -4.24 14.20
N PRO A 77 7.61 -3.23 14.10
CA PRO A 77 8.02 -2.41 15.24
C PRO A 77 6.95 -1.40 15.69
N CYS A 78 5.97 -1.10 14.83
CA CYS A 78 4.85 -0.21 15.14
C CYS A 78 3.53 -0.98 15.02
N PRO A 79 3.12 -1.70 16.07
CA PRO A 79 1.97 -2.59 16.00
C PRO A 79 0.66 -1.80 15.94
N ILE A 80 -0.18 -2.10 14.96
CA ILE A 80 -1.55 -1.55 14.82
C ILE A 80 -2.56 -2.60 15.28
N LEU A 81 -3.50 -2.20 16.13
CA LEU A 81 -4.61 -3.04 16.58
C LEU A 81 -5.83 -2.79 15.70
N LEU A 82 -6.76 -3.75 15.64
CA LEU A 82 -8.01 -3.57 14.90
C LEU A 82 -8.81 -2.35 15.39
N GLU A 83 -8.86 -2.14 16.70
CA GLU A 83 -9.52 -0.98 17.32
C GLU A 83 -8.97 0.36 16.84
N ASP A 84 -7.66 0.45 16.59
CA ASP A 84 -7.01 1.66 16.08
C ASP A 84 -7.53 2.03 14.68
N LEU A 85 -7.73 1.01 13.83
CA LEU A 85 -8.22 1.18 12.47
C LEU A 85 -9.73 1.41 12.41
N LEU A 86 -10.51 0.76 13.28
CA LEU A 86 -11.96 0.98 13.37
C LEU A 86 -12.29 2.38 13.91
N ALA A 87 -11.42 2.95 14.75
CA ALA A 87 -11.53 4.33 15.22
C ALA A 87 -11.05 5.38 14.21
N ALA A 88 -10.65 4.96 13.00
CA ALA A 88 -10.15 5.88 12.00
C ALA A 88 -11.20 6.90 11.55
N THR A 89 -10.77 8.15 11.33
CA THR A 89 -11.62 9.21 10.78
C THR A 89 -10.99 9.79 9.51
N PRO A 90 -11.65 9.71 8.34
CA PRO A 90 -12.93 8.99 8.11
C PRO A 90 -12.77 7.46 8.25
N PRO A 91 -13.88 6.70 8.35
CA PRO A 91 -13.82 5.24 8.36
C PRO A 91 -13.19 4.70 7.06
N ILE A 92 -12.13 3.91 7.18
CA ILE A 92 -11.39 3.34 6.03
C ILE A 92 -11.54 1.83 5.89
N ILE A 93 -11.99 1.15 6.95
CA ILE A 93 -12.12 -0.30 6.99
C ILE A 93 -13.40 -0.73 7.69
N LYS A 94 -13.75 -1.99 7.51
CA LYS A 94 -14.83 -2.67 8.21
C LYS A 94 -14.35 -4.07 8.61
N ASP A 95 -14.59 -4.44 9.86
CA ASP A 95 -14.41 -5.83 10.33
C ASP A 95 -15.57 -6.70 9.83
N LEU A 96 -15.25 -7.88 9.31
CA LEU A 96 -16.22 -8.87 8.85
C LEU A 96 -16.58 -9.91 9.92
N GLY A 97 -15.91 -9.89 11.08
CA GLY A 97 -16.10 -10.85 12.17
C GLY A 97 -15.60 -12.26 11.84
N ILE A 98 -14.89 -12.43 10.71
CA ILE A 98 -14.29 -13.70 10.30
C ILE A 98 -12.86 -13.72 10.80
N LYS A 99 -12.50 -14.78 11.52
CA LYS A 99 -11.18 -14.95 12.12
C LYS A 99 -10.50 -16.22 11.62
N ARG A 100 -9.17 -16.21 11.57
CA ARG A 100 -8.37 -17.42 11.32
C ARG A 100 -7.16 -17.48 12.24
N LYS A 101 -6.58 -18.67 12.37
CA LYS A 101 -5.30 -18.87 13.03
C LYS A 101 -4.21 -18.99 11.97
N ALA A 102 -3.22 -18.11 12.00
CA ALA A 102 -2.06 -18.15 11.14
C ALA A 102 -0.82 -18.54 11.94
N LYS A 103 0.08 -19.28 11.32
CA LYS A 103 1.36 -19.69 11.93
C LYS A 103 2.42 -18.69 11.50
N THR A 104 2.89 -17.89 12.44
CA THR A 104 4.02 -17.00 12.20
C THR A 104 5.30 -17.67 12.67
N LYS A 105 6.33 -17.68 11.81
CA LYS A 105 7.69 -18.01 12.22
C LYS A 105 8.43 -16.71 12.48
N PRO A 106 8.73 -16.36 13.74
CA PRO A 106 9.64 -15.25 14.01
C PRO A 106 10.97 -15.52 13.31
N LYS A 107 11.55 -14.53 12.65
CA LYS A 107 12.82 -14.70 11.92
C LYS A 107 14.00 -15.16 12.81
N GLU A 108 13.84 -15.07 14.13
CA GLU A 108 14.89 -15.36 15.13
C GLU A 108 14.51 -16.47 16.14
N SER A 109 13.29 -17.02 16.08
CA SER A 109 12.86 -18.10 16.99
C SER A 109 12.44 -19.36 16.21
N GLN A 110 12.80 -20.54 16.74
CA GLN A 110 12.29 -21.81 16.25
C GLN A 110 10.83 -22.07 16.68
N ASP A 111 10.32 -21.29 17.62
CA ASP A 111 8.95 -21.44 18.10
C ASP A 111 7.95 -20.87 17.09
N VAL A 112 6.94 -21.68 16.76
CA VAL A 112 5.83 -21.27 15.91
C VAL A 112 4.80 -20.58 16.78
N ASP A 113 4.74 -19.26 16.68
CA ASP A 113 3.64 -18.51 17.27
C ASP A 113 2.38 -18.69 16.43
N VAL A 114 1.27 -18.98 17.10
CA VAL A 114 -0.05 -19.02 16.47
C VAL A 114 -0.75 -17.72 16.81
N ILE A 115 -0.96 -16.90 15.78
CA ILE A 115 -1.66 -15.63 15.89
C ILE A 115 -3.08 -15.74 15.36
N GLU A 116 -3.98 -14.94 15.92
CA GLU A 116 -5.33 -14.78 15.39
C GLU A 116 -5.36 -13.57 14.44
N GLU A 117 -5.86 -13.79 13.22
CA GLU A 117 -6.01 -12.74 12.21
C GLU A 117 -7.49 -12.50 11.94
N SER A 118 -7.84 -11.23 11.69
CA SER A 118 -9.22 -10.82 11.40
C SER A 118 -9.36 -10.43 9.93
N LEU A 119 -10.42 -10.88 9.26
CA LEU A 119 -10.67 -10.52 7.87
C LEU A 119 -11.29 -9.12 7.79
N ILE A 120 -10.56 -8.21 7.15
CA ILE A 120 -10.94 -6.81 7.01
C ILE A 120 -11.35 -6.50 5.58
N GLU A 121 -12.42 -5.72 5.44
CA GLU A 121 -12.85 -5.11 4.18
C GLU A 121 -12.38 -3.64 4.14
N VAL A 122 -11.73 -3.25 3.05
CA VAL A 122 -11.28 -1.88 2.81
C VAL A 122 -12.39 -1.09 2.13
N LEU A 123 -12.82 0.01 2.74
CA LEU A 123 -13.93 0.84 2.25
C LEU A 123 -13.51 1.82 1.15
N LEU A 124 -12.20 2.00 0.97
CA LEU A 124 -11.62 2.85 -0.05
C LEU A 124 -11.52 2.11 -1.39
N LYS A 125 -11.83 2.81 -2.47
CA LYS A 125 -11.55 2.35 -3.83
C LYS A 125 -10.05 2.39 -4.08
N GLU A 126 -9.59 1.61 -5.07
CA GLU A 126 -8.18 1.57 -5.43
C GLU A 126 -7.66 2.97 -5.81
N GLU A 127 -8.46 3.79 -6.48
CA GLU A 127 -8.09 5.15 -6.85
C GLU A 127 -8.05 6.12 -5.65
N GLU A 128 -8.53 5.75 -4.48
CA GLU A 128 -8.48 6.58 -3.27
C GLU A 128 -7.25 6.27 -2.41
N LEU A 129 -6.57 5.15 -2.69
CA LEU A 129 -5.36 4.70 -1.99
C LEU A 129 -4.14 5.54 -2.39
N CYS A 130 -3.20 5.66 -1.45
CA CYS A 130 -1.89 6.21 -1.75
C CYS A 130 -1.06 5.22 -2.55
N HIS A 131 -0.49 5.68 -3.66
CA HIS A 131 0.35 4.87 -4.52
C HIS A 131 1.83 5.28 -4.45
N ARG A 132 2.67 4.26 -4.53
CA ARG A 132 4.11 4.40 -4.76
C ARG A 132 4.39 4.19 -6.24
N CYS A 133 5.19 5.06 -6.85
CA CYS A 133 5.64 4.91 -8.20
C CYS A 133 6.41 3.59 -8.31
N ALA A 134 5.94 2.67 -9.15
CA ALA A 134 6.61 1.40 -9.36
C ALA A 134 8.01 1.58 -9.98
N TYR A 135 8.29 2.72 -10.64
CA TYR A 135 9.58 3.00 -11.27
C TYR A 135 10.60 3.67 -10.34
N CYS A 136 10.37 4.93 -9.99
CA CYS A 136 11.33 5.67 -9.16
C CYS A 136 11.14 5.45 -7.65
N GLY A 137 10.09 4.73 -7.25
CA GLY A 137 9.78 4.52 -5.83
C GLY A 137 9.24 5.75 -5.10
N ALA A 138 9.02 6.88 -5.78
CA ALA A 138 8.45 8.08 -5.18
C ALA A 138 7.00 7.85 -4.74
N TRP A 139 6.57 8.53 -3.68
CA TRP A 139 5.20 8.48 -3.19
C TRP A 139 4.38 9.63 -3.79
N GLU A 140 3.07 9.48 -3.97
CA GLU A 140 2.22 10.56 -4.51
C GLU A 140 2.30 11.86 -3.69
N TYR A 141 2.63 11.76 -2.40
CA TYR A 141 2.87 12.88 -1.50
C TYR A 141 4.32 13.42 -1.48
N SER A 142 5.16 13.02 -2.44
CA SER A 142 6.55 13.51 -2.53
C SER A 142 6.71 14.70 -3.49
N TYR A 143 5.66 15.09 -4.22
CA TYR A 143 5.74 16.12 -5.26
C TYR A 143 4.91 17.36 -4.89
N ASP A 144 5.46 18.55 -5.11
CA ASP A 144 4.82 19.85 -4.81
C ASP A 144 3.47 20.06 -5.54
N HIS A 145 3.19 19.27 -6.59
CA HIS A 145 1.96 19.36 -7.37
C HIS A 145 0.99 18.18 -7.19
N SER A 146 1.23 17.27 -6.22
CA SER A 146 0.31 16.18 -5.85
C SER A 146 -0.34 15.46 -7.04
N THR A 147 0.38 15.28 -8.15
CA THR A 147 -0.21 14.66 -9.34
C THR A 147 -0.43 13.19 -9.08
N ARG A 148 -1.68 12.73 -9.22
CA ARG A 148 -2.01 11.31 -9.13
C ARG A 148 -1.11 10.50 -10.04
N HIS A 149 -0.55 9.43 -9.49
CA HIS A 149 0.20 8.50 -10.29
C HIS A 149 -0.74 7.82 -11.28
N ARG A 150 -0.28 7.67 -12.51
CA ARG A 150 -1.07 7.05 -13.56
C ARG A 150 -0.95 5.55 -13.45
N ARG A 151 -2.09 4.85 -13.47
CA ARG A 151 -2.12 3.40 -13.63
C ARG A 151 -1.52 3.02 -14.99
N VAL A 152 -0.55 2.11 -14.99
CA VAL A 152 0.14 1.64 -16.21
C VAL A 152 -0.16 0.19 -16.57
N THR A 153 -0.85 -0.54 -15.69
CA THR A 153 -1.30 -1.90 -15.97
C THR A 153 -2.77 -1.94 -16.35
N GLU A 154 -3.11 -2.93 -17.17
CA GLU A 154 -4.48 -3.16 -17.62
C GLU A 154 -5.41 -3.49 -16.42
N PRO A 155 -6.71 -3.15 -16.54
CA PRO A 155 -7.72 -3.64 -15.62
C PRO A 155 -7.66 -5.16 -15.47
N GLY A 156 -7.89 -5.68 -14.26
CA GLY A 156 -7.84 -7.12 -13.97
C GLY A 156 -6.45 -7.69 -13.63
N THR A 157 -5.38 -6.89 -13.78
CA THR A 157 -4.04 -7.24 -13.28
C THR A 157 -3.72 -6.51 -11.97
N SER A 158 -2.63 -6.91 -11.30
CA SER A 158 -2.10 -6.15 -10.15
C SER A 158 -1.85 -4.70 -10.57
N ALA A 159 -2.45 -3.75 -9.85
CA ALA A 159 -2.38 -2.35 -10.20
C ALA A 159 -0.95 -1.82 -9.98
N LEU A 160 -0.34 -1.28 -11.04
CA LEU A 160 0.94 -0.56 -10.98
C LEU A 160 0.72 0.89 -11.38
N TYR A 161 1.42 1.78 -10.71
CA TYR A 161 1.26 3.22 -10.84
C TYR A 161 2.59 3.90 -11.09
N TRP A 162 2.66 4.84 -12.04
CA TRP A 162 3.85 5.64 -12.34
C TRP A 162 3.59 7.13 -12.08
N CYS A 163 4.59 7.86 -11.57
CA CYS A 163 4.48 9.31 -11.40
C CYS A 163 4.52 10.04 -12.74
N GLY A 164 4.12 11.33 -12.74
CA GLY A 164 4.12 12.17 -13.95
C GLY A 164 5.44 12.12 -14.71
N ASP A 165 6.57 12.31 -14.02
CA ASP A 165 7.91 12.26 -14.62
C ASP A 165 8.19 10.92 -15.31
N CYS A 166 7.89 9.81 -14.63
CA CYS A 166 8.14 8.48 -15.15
C CYS A 166 7.20 8.11 -16.32
N THR A 167 6.00 8.68 -16.36
CA THR A 167 5.07 8.48 -17.48
C THR A 167 5.47 9.21 -18.75
N GLN A 168 6.25 10.29 -18.65
CA GLN A 168 6.72 11.06 -19.81
C GLN A 168 7.92 10.39 -20.50
N LEU A 169 8.63 9.52 -19.79
CA LEU A 169 9.77 8.76 -20.31
C LEU A 169 9.28 7.61 -21.23
N ARG A 170 8.93 7.95 -22.48
CA ARG A 170 8.45 7.02 -23.53
C ARG A 170 9.36 5.81 -23.76
N SER A 171 10.65 5.90 -23.42
CA SER A 171 11.64 4.82 -23.58
C SER A 171 11.52 3.69 -22.56
N ILE A 172 10.83 3.91 -21.44
CA ILE A 172 10.75 2.95 -20.31
C ILE A 172 9.70 1.88 -20.55
N VAL A 173 8.56 2.23 -21.17
CA VAL A 173 7.48 1.28 -21.49
C VAL A 173 7.94 0.20 -22.49
N ASN A 174 8.97 0.50 -23.30
CA ASN A 174 9.35 -0.31 -24.46
C ASN A 174 10.55 -1.25 -24.26
N ARG A 175 11.17 -1.30 -23.08
CA ARG A 175 12.31 -2.21 -22.82
C ARG A 175 11.95 -3.23 -21.76
N ASN A 176 11.74 -4.48 -22.18
CA ASN A 176 12.15 -5.78 -21.58
C ASN A 176 12.58 -5.84 -20.10
N SER A 177 12.07 -5.01 -19.19
CA SER A 177 12.56 -4.99 -17.82
C SER A 177 11.59 -5.78 -16.97
N TRP A 178 11.99 -7.01 -16.70
CA TRP A 178 11.22 -8.03 -16.00
C TRP A 178 10.90 -7.70 -14.54
N TRP A 179 11.52 -6.65 -14.00
CA TRP A 179 11.50 -6.35 -12.57
C TRP A 179 10.14 -5.82 -12.09
N TRP A 180 9.41 -5.01 -12.87
CA TRP A 180 8.07 -4.54 -12.48
C TRP A 180 6.96 -5.58 -12.65
N ARG A 181 7.21 -6.68 -13.37
CA ARG A 181 6.25 -7.80 -13.49
C ARG A 181 6.11 -8.61 -12.20
N ASN A 182 6.99 -8.39 -11.23
CA ASN A 182 6.93 -9.00 -9.90
C ASN A 182 6.87 -7.89 -8.84
N PRO A 183 5.72 -7.21 -8.65
CA PRO A 183 5.58 -6.12 -7.68
C PRO A 183 5.98 -6.51 -6.25
N GLN A 184 5.90 -7.79 -5.89
CA GLN A 184 6.35 -8.33 -4.61
C GLN A 184 7.87 -8.28 -4.44
N ARG A 185 8.63 -8.18 -5.53
CA ARG A 185 10.11 -8.08 -5.55
C ARG A 185 10.63 -6.64 -5.62
N LEU A 186 9.75 -5.65 -5.73
CA LEU A 186 10.12 -4.26 -5.52
C LEU A 186 10.47 -4.11 -4.03
N GLY A 187 11.73 -4.37 -3.68
CA GLY A 187 12.16 -4.28 -2.29
C GLY A 187 11.86 -2.89 -1.73
N ASP A 188 11.73 -2.80 -0.40
CA ASP A 188 11.66 -1.51 0.31
C ASP A 188 13.00 -0.76 0.28
N TYR A 189 13.97 -1.29 -0.47
CA TYR A 189 15.20 -0.59 -0.75
C TYR A 189 14.86 0.80 -1.32
N PRO A 190 15.50 1.85 -0.78
CA PRO A 190 15.49 3.15 -1.41
C PRO A 190 16.17 2.96 -2.76
N TYR A 191 15.38 2.71 -3.81
CA TYR A 191 15.89 2.91 -5.16
C TYR A 191 16.26 4.38 -5.21
N PHE A 192 17.58 4.61 -5.17
CA PHE A 192 18.19 5.90 -5.22
C PHE A 192 17.56 6.69 -6.35
N TYR A 193 17.14 7.90 -6.01
CA TYR A 193 16.80 8.95 -6.94
C TYR A 193 18.02 9.16 -7.86
N TYR A 194 18.09 8.45 -8.99
CA TYR A 194 18.91 8.90 -10.09
C TYR A 194 18.14 10.06 -10.68
N LYS A 195 18.43 11.27 -10.19
CA LYS A 195 18.10 12.51 -10.86
C LYS A 195 18.75 12.40 -12.24
N LEU A 196 18.00 11.89 -13.23
CA LEU A 196 18.46 11.93 -14.60
C LEU A 196 18.62 13.42 -14.95
N PRO A 197 19.77 13.80 -15.52
CA PRO A 197 20.12 15.20 -15.80
C PRO A 197 19.08 15.88 -16.71
#